data_AF-A0A1Q3TH08-F1
#
_entry.id   AF-A0A1Q3TH08-F1
#
_cell.length_a   1.000
_cell.length_b   1.000
_cell.length_c   1.000
_cell.angle_alpha   90.00
_cell.angle_beta   90.00
_cell.angle_gamma   90.00
#
_symmetry.space_group_name_H-M   'P 1'
#
loop_
_entity.id
_entity.type
_entity.pdbx_description
1 polymer ?
#
loop_
_entity_poly.entity_id
_entity_poly.type
_entity_poly.pdbx_seq_one_letter_code
_entity_poly.pdbx_strand_id
1 'polypeptide(L)'
;MEILLSARVRKFLKETFFLGLFIAVIVFAWVRVLFFEVPFSLREDSLTLFKTILTAWIIMAVFRMSWHLLLHFITALRPSLLYKPAALRWMIILVLSVSLYACQAQTTAKGFTVNGSTGLNTRYTGMVPGETKMVMNGEVLNHTDIPLGEKFTIINEGIKGLTAKGKKVAVGCSLLITDTTGKTILSEPDLFARNPEFDKDSVQYLQCKVNTGAPMEWDELYIVKVIFWDKYGQGKIENTVRIRMIDEP
;
A
#
# COMPACT_ATOMS: atom_id res chain seq x y z
N MET A 1 48.24 -11.25 16.19
CA MET A 1 47.14 -11.22 15.20
C MET A 1 45.88 -10.52 15.75
N GLU A 2 45.57 -10.64 17.04
CA GLU A 2 44.37 -10.04 17.67
C GLU A 2 44.36 -8.49 17.71
N ILE A 3 45.50 -7.85 17.96
CA ILE A 3 45.61 -6.38 18.05
C ILE A 3 45.34 -5.69 16.69
N LEU A 4 45.65 -6.37 15.59
CA LEU A 4 45.45 -5.84 14.23
C LEU A 4 43.99 -5.98 13.78
N LEU A 5 43.30 -7.03 14.23
CA LEU A 5 41.88 -7.23 14.00
C LEU A 5 41.05 -6.15 14.74
N SER A 6 41.42 -5.83 15.98
CA SER A 6 40.72 -4.82 16.79
C SER A 6 40.84 -3.41 16.21
N ALA A 7 42.00 -3.03 15.67
CA ALA A 7 42.19 -1.75 15.01
C ALA A 7 41.34 -1.59 13.74
N ARG A 8 41.25 -2.64 12.91
CA ARG A 8 40.44 -2.64 11.67
C ARG A 8 38.94 -2.58 11.99
N VAL A 9 38.48 -3.37 12.96
CA VAL A 9 37.08 -3.35 13.42
C VAL A 9 36.73 -1.98 14.02
N ARG A 10 37.62 -1.39 14.83
CA ARG A 10 37.39 -0.05 15.40
C ARG A 10 37.29 1.04 14.32
N LYS A 11 38.11 0.96 13.27
CA LYS A 11 38.03 1.88 12.12
C LYS A 11 36.71 1.68 11.35
N PHE A 12 36.31 0.44 11.08
CA PHE A 12 35.04 0.11 10.42
C PHE A 12 33.83 0.65 11.19
N LEU A 13 33.77 0.41 12.50
CA LEU A 13 32.68 0.88 13.36
C LEU A 13 32.61 2.41 13.39
N LYS A 14 33.75 3.10 13.49
CA LYS A 14 33.80 4.56 13.45
C LYS A 14 33.27 5.12 12.14
N GLU A 15 33.78 4.63 11.01
CA GLU A 15 33.38 5.14 9.69
C GLU A 15 31.89 4.88 9.40
N THR A 16 31.38 3.69 9.71
CA THR A 16 29.95 3.37 9.53
C THR A 16 29.06 4.18 10.46
N PHE A 17 29.51 4.42 11.70
CA PHE A 17 28.79 5.25 12.66
C PHE A 17 28.70 6.71 12.22
N PHE A 18 29.80 7.34 11.81
CA PHE A 18 29.77 8.75 11.38
C PHE A 18 28.91 8.96 10.13
N LEU A 19 29.01 8.05 9.16
CA LEU A 19 28.20 8.13 7.94
C LEU A 19 26.71 7.88 8.25
N GLY A 20 26.40 6.90 9.11
CA GLY A 20 25.04 6.65 9.59
C GLY A 20 24.46 7.83 10.35
N LEU A 21 25.24 8.47 11.21
CA LEU A 21 24.85 9.67 11.94
C LEU A 21 24.53 10.84 11.00
N PHE A 22 25.40 11.09 10.00
CA PHE A 22 25.18 12.15 9.02
C PHE A 22 23.87 11.95 8.24
N ILE A 23 23.63 10.73 7.75
CA ILE A 23 22.39 10.40 7.03
C ILE A 23 21.17 10.52 7.96
N ALA A 24 21.27 10.05 9.20
CA ALA A 24 20.17 10.12 10.16
C ALA A 24 19.76 11.55 10.49
N VAL A 25 20.73 12.48 10.62
CA VAL A 25 20.44 13.90 10.84
C VAL A 25 19.74 14.53 9.65
N ILE A 26 20.18 14.22 8.42
CA ILE A 26 19.51 14.70 7.19
C ILE A 26 18.06 14.19 7.12
N VAL A 27 17.86 12.88 7.32
CA VAL A 27 16.53 12.27 7.30
C VAL A 27 15.64 12.86 8.38
N PHE A 28 16.16 13.03 9.60
CA PHE A 28 15.40 13.61 10.70
C PHE A 28 15.01 15.07 10.43
N ALA A 29 15.94 15.88 9.91
CA ALA A 29 15.65 17.25 9.51
C ALA A 29 14.57 17.30 8.42
N TRP A 30 14.65 16.41 7.43
CA TRP A 30 13.67 16.34 6.35
C TRP A 30 12.27 15.93 6.84
N VAL A 31 12.18 14.96 7.74
CA VAL A 31 10.91 14.58 8.39
C VAL A 31 10.32 15.76 9.15
N ARG A 32 11.14 16.53 9.87
CA ARG A 32 10.65 17.73 10.59
C ARG A 32 10.16 18.83 9.68
N VAL A 33 10.76 19.00 8.50
CA VAL A 33 10.28 19.94 7.49
C VAL A 33 8.93 19.50 6.92
N LEU A 34 8.73 18.19 6.68
CA LEU A 34 7.47 17.66 6.14
C LEU A 34 6.31 17.71 7.16
N PHE A 35 6.60 17.55 8.45
CA PHE A 35 5.60 17.50 9.52
C PHE A 35 5.73 18.71 10.47
N PHE A 36 5.90 19.92 9.91
CA PHE A 36 6.13 21.13 10.71
C PHE A 36 4.92 21.54 11.58
N GLU A 37 3.70 21.13 11.19
CA GLU A 37 2.46 21.46 11.90
C GLU A 37 2.15 20.53 13.08
N VAL A 38 2.87 19.41 13.21
CA VAL A 38 2.60 18.42 14.27
C VAL A 38 3.44 18.76 15.52
N PRO A 39 2.81 19.08 16.67
CA PRO A 39 3.55 19.39 17.89
C PRO A 39 4.05 18.09 18.54
N PHE A 40 5.30 17.74 18.27
CA PHE A 40 5.97 16.64 18.96
C PHE A 40 6.52 17.09 20.31
N SER A 41 6.43 16.23 21.33
CA SER A 41 7.08 16.48 22.60
C SER A 41 8.61 16.26 22.49
N LEU A 42 9.41 17.01 23.26
CA LEU A 42 10.88 16.86 23.28
C LEU A 42 11.34 15.42 23.57
N ARG A 43 10.55 14.68 24.35
CA ARG A 43 10.83 13.29 24.69
C ARG A 43 10.60 12.35 23.51
N GLU A 44 9.53 12.55 22.73
CA GLU A 44 9.25 11.76 21.54
C GLU A 44 10.27 12.05 20.43
N ASP A 45 10.69 13.31 20.32
CA ASP A 45 11.68 13.73 19.33
C ASP A 45 13.07 13.13 19.57
N SER A 46 13.53 13.18 20.81
CA SER A 46 14.82 12.57 21.19
C SER A 46 14.81 11.06 20.99
N LEU A 47 13.69 10.39 21.30
CA LEU A 47 13.53 8.96 21.11
C LEU A 47 13.47 8.60 19.61
N THR A 48 12.79 9.43 18.81
CA THR A 48 12.72 9.26 17.35
C THR A 48 14.09 9.46 16.71
N LEU A 49 14.81 10.51 17.09
CA LEU A 49 16.18 10.77 16.62
C LEU A 49 17.14 9.63 17.00
N PHE A 50 17.04 9.11 18.22
CA PHE A 50 17.86 7.98 18.64
C PHE A 50 17.58 6.73 17.80
N LYS A 51 16.30 6.42 17.55
CA LYS A 51 15.89 5.30 16.69
C LYS A 51 16.40 5.48 15.26
N THR A 52 16.27 6.67 14.68
CA THR A 52 16.73 6.91 13.30
C THR A 52 18.25 6.73 13.20
N ILE A 53 19.04 7.26 14.14
CA ILE A 53 20.49 7.07 14.19
C ILE A 53 20.85 5.58 14.28
N LEU A 54 20.21 4.82 15.18
CA LEU A 54 20.49 3.40 15.36
C LEU A 54 20.16 2.60 14.09
N THR A 55 18.99 2.84 13.49
CA THR A 55 18.58 2.15 12.25
C THR A 55 19.50 2.47 11.08
N ALA A 56 19.86 3.74 10.89
CA ALA A 56 20.77 4.17 9.83
C ALA A 56 22.14 3.51 9.99
N TRP A 57 22.67 3.45 11.22
CA TRP A 57 23.94 2.79 11.49
C TRP A 57 23.91 1.29 11.18
N ILE A 58 22.88 0.57 11.61
CA ILE A 58 22.73 -0.87 11.33
C ILE A 58 22.66 -1.12 9.83
N ILE A 59 21.85 -0.36 9.09
CA ILE A 59 21.73 -0.49 7.63
C ILE A 59 23.08 -0.28 6.96
N MET A 60 23.82 0.75 7.36
CA MET A 60 25.14 1.05 6.81
C MET A 60 26.18 -0.04 7.13
N ALA A 61 26.16 -0.58 8.35
CA ALA A 61 27.03 -1.68 8.74
C ALA A 61 26.75 -2.94 7.91
N VAL A 62 25.47 -3.32 7.76
CA VAL A 62 25.04 -4.47 6.95
C VAL A 62 25.45 -4.28 5.49
N PHE A 63 25.10 -3.14 4.89
CA PHE A 63 25.43 -2.86 3.49
C PHE A 63 26.94 -2.95 3.22
N ARG A 64 27.75 -2.36 4.09
CA ARG A 64 29.20 -2.38 3.95
C ARG A 64 29.78 -3.78 4.14
N MET A 65 29.26 -4.57 5.08
CA MET A 65 29.63 -5.98 5.25
C MET A 65 29.26 -6.82 4.03
N SER A 66 28.04 -6.65 3.51
CA SER A 66 27.58 -7.31 2.28
C SER A 66 28.45 -6.95 1.08
N TRP A 67 28.85 -5.68 0.94
CA TRP A 67 29.75 -5.23 -0.12
C TRP A 67 31.14 -5.88 -0.01
N HIS A 68 31.71 -5.96 1.19
CA HIS A 68 32.99 -6.65 1.40
C HIS A 68 32.90 -8.16 1.11
N LEU A 69 31.81 -8.81 1.54
CA LEU A 69 31.55 -10.21 1.24
C LEU A 69 31.42 -10.44 -0.27
N LEU A 70 30.72 -9.56 -0.97
CA LEU A 70 30.57 -9.61 -2.43
C LEU A 70 31.92 -9.46 -3.14
N LEU A 71 32.75 -8.50 -2.72
CA LEU A 71 34.10 -8.33 -3.27
C LEU A 71 35.00 -9.56 -3.01
N HIS A 72 34.92 -10.14 -1.81
CA HIS A 72 35.62 -11.38 -1.49
C HIS A 72 35.14 -12.55 -2.36
N PHE A 73 33.83 -12.66 -2.58
CA PHE A 73 33.25 -13.65 -3.47
C PHE A 73 33.72 -13.45 -4.92
N ILE A 74 33.66 -12.23 -5.45
CA ILE A 74 34.13 -11.89 -6.81
C ILE A 74 35.62 -12.19 -6.96
N THR A 75 36.45 -11.82 -5.99
CA THR A 75 37.91 -12.08 -6.04
C THR A 75 38.24 -13.56 -5.92
N ALA A 76 37.51 -14.32 -5.10
CA ALA A 76 37.62 -15.77 -5.02
C ALA A 76 37.16 -16.48 -6.29
N LEU A 77 36.15 -15.94 -6.97
CA LEU A 77 35.68 -16.44 -8.26
C LEU A 77 36.57 -16.03 -9.44
N ARG A 78 37.33 -14.93 -9.32
CA ARG A 78 38.21 -14.40 -10.38
C ARG A 78 39.16 -15.44 -11.00
N PRO A 79 39.90 -16.28 -10.24
CA PRO A 79 40.75 -17.30 -10.84
C PRO A 79 39.95 -18.36 -11.59
N SER A 80 38.82 -18.81 -11.05
CA SER A 80 37.93 -19.81 -11.70
C SER A 80 37.23 -19.26 -12.95
N LEU A 81 36.87 -17.97 -12.96
CA LEU A 81 36.24 -17.28 -14.09
C LEU A 81 37.21 -17.09 -15.27
N LEU A 82 38.46 -16.74 -14.99
CA LEU A 82 39.49 -16.49 -16.02
C LEU A 82 40.03 -17.78 -16.64
N TYR A 83 40.01 -18.89 -15.90
CA TYR A 83 40.60 -20.16 -16.38
C TYR A 83 39.67 -20.97 -17.31
N LYS A 84 38.35 -20.71 -17.29
CA LYS A 84 37.37 -21.44 -18.11
C LYS A 84 36.30 -20.50 -18.69
N PRO A 85 36.57 -19.81 -19.81
CA PRO A 85 35.64 -18.84 -20.40
C PRO A 85 34.30 -19.47 -20.81
N ALA A 86 34.25 -20.78 -21.07
CA ALA A 86 33.02 -21.52 -21.33
C ALA A 86 32.10 -21.61 -20.10
N ALA A 87 32.64 -21.84 -18.90
CA ALA A 87 31.84 -21.95 -17.67
C ALA A 87 31.24 -20.59 -17.26
N LEU A 88 31.98 -19.50 -17.50
CA LEU A 88 31.50 -18.14 -17.29
C LEU A 88 30.30 -17.80 -18.18
N ARG A 89 30.35 -18.19 -19.46
CA ARG A 89 29.22 -17.99 -20.39
C ARG A 89 27.95 -18.70 -19.90
N TRP A 90 28.06 -19.94 -19.44
CA TRP A 90 26.93 -20.69 -18.89
C TRP A 90 26.37 -20.08 -17.59
N MET A 91 27.23 -19.62 -16.69
CA MET A 91 26.81 -18.92 -15.47
C MET A 91 26.07 -17.61 -15.77
N ILE A 92 26.55 -16.82 -16.73
CA ILE A 92 25.88 -15.57 -17.15
C ILE A 92 24.51 -15.89 -17.75
N ILE A 93 24.41 -16.90 -18.61
CA ILE A 93 23.14 -17.33 -19.22
C ILE A 93 22.16 -17.83 -18.15
N LEU A 94 22.64 -18.58 -17.16
CA LEU A 94 21.81 -19.09 -16.07
C LEU A 94 21.29 -17.96 -15.16
N VAL A 95 22.14 -16.98 -14.83
CA VAL A 95 21.72 -15.80 -14.07
C VAL A 95 20.73 -14.96 -14.88
N LEU A 96 20.97 -14.73 -16.17
CA LEU A 96 20.04 -13.98 -17.03
C LEU A 96 18.68 -14.69 -17.16
N SER A 97 18.67 -16.00 -17.34
CA SER A 97 17.43 -16.78 -17.46
C SER A 97 16.63 -16.79 -16.16
N VAL A 98 17.26 -16.92 -15.00
CA VAL A 98 16.59 -16.77 -13.69
C VAL A 98 16.05 -15.35 -13.49
N SER A 99 16.80 -14.33 -13.92
CA SER A 99 16.38 -12.92 -13.85
C SER A 99 15.16 -12.64 -14.73
N LEU A 100 15.12 -13.22 -15.93
CA LEU A 100 13.99 -13.11 -16.86
C LEU A 100 12.75 -13.85 -16.34
N TYR A 101 12.93 -15.01 -15.68
CA TYR A 101 11.83 -15.76 -15.09
C TYR A 101 11.18 -15.02 -13.90
N ALA A 102 11.98 -14.28 -13.13
CA ALA A 102 11.47 -13.46 -12.03
C ALA A 102 10.58 -12.29 -12.51
N CYS A 103 10.82 -11.75 -13.71
CA CYS A 103 9.99 -10.71 -14.30
C CYS A 103 8.64 -11.21 -14.84
N GLN A 104 8.49 -12.51 -15.11
CA GLN A 104 7.27 -13.09 -15.68
C GLN A 104 6.32 -13.71 -14.65
N ALA A 105 6.68 -13.72 -13.37
CA ALA A 105 5.72 -13.99 -12.31
C ALA A 105 4.67 -12.87 -12.32
N GLN A 106 3.53 -13.12 -12.98
CA GLN A 106 2.38 -12.23 -13.06
C GLN A 106 1.96 -11.86 -11.63
N THR A 107 2.45 -10.73 -11.15
CA THR A 107 1.98 -10.14 -9.92
C THR A 107 0.56 -9.70 -10.18
N THR A 108 -0.38 -10.30 -9.46
CA THR A 108 -1.78 -9.87 -9.47
C THR A 108 -1.79 -8.36 -9.24
N ALA A 109 -2.37 -7.59 -10.18
CA ALA A 109 -2.27 -6.13 -10.15
C ALA A 109 -2.78 -5.60 -8.80
N LYS A 110 -1.89 -5.06 -7.99
CA LYS A 110 -2.16 -4.63 -6.62
C LYS A 110 -1.73 -3.18 -6.45
N GLY A 111 -2.58 -2.39 -5.81
CA GLY A 111 -2.30 -0.98 -5.61
C GLY A 111 -3.29 -0.34 -4.66
N PHE A 112 -3.10 0.96 -4.46
CA PHE A 112 -4.02 1.79 -3.70
C PHE A 112 -4.05 3.21 -4.28
N THR A 113 -5.18 3.88 -4.11
CA THR A 113 -5.37 5.30 -4.43
C THR A 113 -6.07 5.98 -3.26
N VAL A 114 -5.73 7.23 -3.00
CA VAL A 114 -6.35 8.04 -1.95
C VAL A 114 -6.82 9.34 -2.58
N ASN A 115 -8.10 9.67 -2.41
CA ASN A 115 -8.63 10.96 -2.80
C ASN A 115 -8.32 11.99 -1.69
N GLY A 116 -7.55 13.04 -2.03
CA GLY A 116 -7.13 14.06 -1.07
C GLY A 116 -8.26 14.93 -0.52
N SER A 117 -9.38 15.05 -1.25
CA SER A 117 -10.52 15.89 -0.86
C SER A 117 -11.48 15.15 0.07
N THR A 118 -11.84 13.91 -0.27
CA THR A 118 -12.82 13.11 0.51
C THR A 118 -12.17 12.13 1.48
N GLY A 119 -10.85 11.92 1.42
CA GLY A 119 -10.17 10.88 2.18
C GLY A 119 -10.54 9.45 1.75
N LEU A 120 -11.24 9.27 0.63
CA LEU A 120 -11.62 7.97 0.10
C LEU A 120 -10.38 7.16 -0.25
N ASN A 121 -10.17 6.05 0.45
CA ASN A 121 -9.07 5.13 0.25
C ASN A 121 -9.56 3.90 -0.52
N THR A 122 -9.00 3.69 -1.70
CA THR A 122 -9.32 2.55 -2.56
C THR A 122 -8.11 1.63 -2.62
N ARG A 123 -8.24 0.40 -2.13
CA ARG A 123 -7.22 -0.65 -2.25
C ARG A 123 -7.72 -1.71 -3.20
N TYR A 124 -6.86 -2.20 -4.08
CA TYR A 124 -7.27 -3.21 -5.05
C TYR A 124 -6.23 -4.31 -5.23
N THR A 125 -6.71 -5.48 -5.66
CA THR A 125 -5.89 -6.65 -5.99
C THR A 125 -6.59 -7.45 -7.08
N GLY A 126 -5.96 -7.66 -8.23
CA GLY A 126 -6.50 -8.42 -9.36
C GLY A 126 -7.67 -7.77 -10.12
N MET A 127 -8.28 -6.72 -9.58
CA MET A 127 -9.35 -5.94 -10.21
C MET A 127 -9.04 -4.46 -10.01
N VAL A 128 -8.64 -3.76 -11.08
CA VAL A 128 -8.11 -2.40 -11.01
C VAL A 128 -9.20 -1.39 -11.40
N PRO A 129 -9.58 -0.46 -10.52
CA PRO A 129 -10.41 0.68 -10.91
C PRO A 129 -9.59 1.73 -11.65
N GLY A 130 -10.20 2.39 -12.65
CA GLY A 130 -9.62 3.55 -13.31
C GLY A 130 -9.75 4.81 -12.46
N GLU A 131 -10.97 5.11 -12.02
CA GLU A 131 -11.29 6.23 -11.13
C GLU A 131 -12.26 5.76 -10.04
N THR A 132 -12.14 6.32 -8.84
CA THR A 132 -13.07 6.10 -7.74
C THR A 132 -13.52 7.44 -7.16
N LYS A 133 -14.84 7.64 -7.06
CA LYS A 133 -15.46 8.88 -6.61
C LYS A 133 -16.68 8.65 -5.73
N MET A 134 -17.00 9.65 -4.92
CA MET A 134 -18.25 9.74 -4.17
C MET A 134 -19.19 10.71 -4.87
N VAL A 135 -20.46 10.33 -5.00
CA VAL A 135 -21.48 11.13 -5.69
C VAL A 135 -22.73 11.23 -4.83
N MET A 136 -23.28 12.42 -4.70
CA MET A 136 -24.58 12.68 -4.07
C MET A 136 -25.38 13.58 -4.99
N ASN A 137 -26.66 13.25 -5.22
CA ASN A 137 -27.55 14.04 -6.08
C ASN A 137 -27.01 14.34 -7.50
N GLY A 138 -26.13 13.48 -8.03
CA GLY A 138 -25.51 13.62 -9.35
C GLY A 138 -24.20 14.41 -9.36
N GLU A 139 -23.79 14.99 -8.24
CA GLU A 139 -22.57 15.77 -8.11
C GLU A 139 -21.46 15.00 -7.41
N VAL A 140 -20.22 15.21 -7.86
CA VAL A 140 -19.04 14.60 -7.23
C VAL A 140 -18.73 15.34 -5.93
N LEU A 141 -18.73 14.60 -4.83
CA LEU A 141 -18.41 15.14 -3.51
C LEU A 141 -16.91 15.41 -3.38
N ASN A 142 -16.59 16.58 -2.86
CA ASN A 142 -15.22 16.98 -2.46
C ASN A 142 -15.08 17.14 -0.94
N HIS A 143 -16.09 16.73 -0.16
CA HIS A 143 -16.13 16.75 1.30
C HIS A 143 -16.69 15.42 1.84
N THR A 144 -16.63 15.26 3.17
CA THR A 144 -17.08 14.05 3.89
C THR A 144 -18.34 14.27 4.72
N ASP A 145 -18.88 15.49 4.69
CA ASP A 145 -20.11 15.84 5.40
C ASP A 145 -21.31 15.35 4.60
N ILE A 146 -22.14 14.51 5.21
CA ILE A 146 -23.29 13.88 4.59
C ILE A 146 -24.52 14.22 5.44
N PRO A 147 -25.56 14.85 4.87
CA PRO A 147 -26.80 15.09 5.61
C PRO A 147 -27.41 13.78 6.09
N LEU A 148 -27.94 13.79 7.32
CA LEU A 148 -28.63 12.64 7.87
C LEU A 148 -29.96 12.41 7.12
N GLY A 149 -30.19 11.18 6.64
CA GLY A 149 -31.38 10.85 5.84
C GLY A 149 -31.13 10.86 4.33
N GLU A 150 -29.98 11.37 3.90
CA GLU A 150 -29.57 11.42 2.50
C GLU A 150 -28.83 10.18 2.02
N LYS A 151 -28.68 10.07 0.70
CA LYS A 151 -27.96 8.95 0.07
C LYS A 151 -26.79 9.44 -0.75
N PHE A 152 -25.65 8.79 -0.57
CA PHE A 152 -24.50 8.98 -1.44
C PHE A 152 -24.10 7.65 -2.08
N THR A 153 -23.31 7.72 -3.15
CA THR A 153 -22.89 6.56 -3.92
C THR A 153 -21.38 6.57 -4.06
N ILE A 154 -20.74 5.45 -3.77
CA ILE A 154 -19.33 5.22 -4.10
C ILE A 154 -19.30 4.49 -5.44
N ILE A 155 -18.62 5.07 -6.43
CA ILE A 155 -18.54 4.57 -7.80
C ILE A 155 -17.08 4.28 -8.15
N ASN A 156 -16.82 3.09 -8.70
CA ASN A 156 -15.56 2.73 -9.31
C ASN A 156 -15.77 2.56 -10.83
N GLU A 157 -15.08 3.35 -11.63
CA GLU A 157 -15.23 3.39 -13.09
C GLU A 157 -14.03 2.74 -13.79
N GLY A 158 -14.25 2.27 -15.02
CA GLY A 158 -13.16 1.75 -15.86
C GLY A 158 -12.50 0.50 -15.29
N ILE A 159 -13.31 -0.38 -14.67
CA ILE A 159 -12.82 -1.60 -14.01
C ILE A 159 -12.13 -2.53 -15.01
N LYS A 160 -10.90 -2.93 -14.69
CA LYS A 160 -10.12 -3.93 -15.44
C LYS A 160 -9.82 -5.14 -14.56
N GLY A 161 -9.64 -6.31 -15.17
CA GLY A 161 -9.27 -7.54 -14.46
C GLY A 161 -10.43 -8.40 -13.97
N LEU A 162 -11.66 -8.09 -14.37
CA LEU A 162 -12.81 -8.99 -14.14
C LEU A 162 -12.67 -10.28 -14.96
N THR A 163 -12.90 -11.41 -14.30
CA THR A 163 -12.88 -12.75 -14.91
C THR A 163 -14.22 -13.07 -15.53
N ALA A 164 -14.24 -13.22 -16.84
CA ALA A 164 -15.43 -13.63 -17.56
C ALA A 164 -15.48 -15.15 -17.73
N LYS A 165 -16.64 -15.75 -17.47
CA LYS A 165 -16.98 -17.12 -17.89
C LYS A 165 -17.99 -17.01 -19.02
N GLY A 166 -17.51 -17.15 -20.26
CA GLY A 166 -18.32 -16.88 -21.45
C GLY A 166 -18.59 -15.38 -21.61
N LYS A 167 -19.87 -15.00 -21.75
CA LYS A 167 -20.31 -13.59 -21.89
C LYS A 167 -20.64 -12.92 -20.55
N LYS A 168 -20.52 -13.66 -19.44
CA LYS A 168 -20.92 -13.19 -18.11
C LYS A 168 -19.73 -13.00 -17.20
N VAL A 169 -19.84 -12.02 -16.31
CA VAL A 169 -18.98 -11.80 -15.15
C VAL A 169 -19.83 -11.95 -13.89
N ALA A 170 -19.23 -12.38 -12.79
CA ALA A 170 -19.93 -12.47 -11.52
C ALA A 170 -19.25 -11.59 -10.48
N VAL A 171 -19.99 -10.65 -9.89
CA VAL A 171 -19.46 -9.68 -8.94
C VAL A 171 -20.27 -9.74 -7.65
N GLY A 172 -19.58 -9.63 -6.51
CA GLY A 172 -20.19 -9.40 -5.21
C GLY A 172 -19.90 -7.97 -4.72
N CYS A 173 -20.77 -7.48 -3.84
CA CYS A 173 -20.62 -6.19 -3.19
C CYS A 173 -20.99 -6.29 -1.72
N SER A 174 -20.09 -5.93 -0.81
CA SER A 174 -20.37 -5.88 0.63
C SER A 174 -20.35 -4.44 1.10
N LEU A 175 -21.19 -4.14 2.08
CA LEU A 175 -21.25 -2.84 2.75
C LEU A 175 -21.12 -3.07 4.25
N LEU A 176 -20.11 -2.46 4.85
CA LEU A 176 -19.92 -2.43 6.30
C LEU A 176 -19.86 -0.97 6.74
N ILE A 177 -20.64 -0.63 7.75
CA ILE A 177 -20.64 0.68 8.39
C ILE A 177 -20.38 0.47 9.87
N THR A 178 -19.36 1.15 10.39
CA THR A 178 -19.05 1.16 11.82
C THR A 178 -19.00 2.59 12.35
N ASP A 179 -19.22 2.76 13.65
CA ASP A 179 -18.87 4.00 14.34
C ASP A 179 -17.33 4.10 14.52
N THR A 180 -16.89 5.15 15.22
CA THR A 180 -15.47 5.34 15.57
C THR A 180 -14.97 4.37 16.65
N THR A 181 -15.87 3.75 17.42
CA THR A 181 -15.54 2.76 18.46
C THR A 181 -15.38 1.34 17.91
N GLY A 182 -15.79 1.12 16.66
CA GLY A 182 -15.79 -0.17 15.98
C GLY A 182 -17.11 -0.95 16.12
N LYS A 183 -18.15 -0.36 16.73
CA LYS A 183 -19.49 -0.93 16.75
C LYS A 183 -20.05 -0.98 15.33
N THR A 184 -20.53 -2.15 14.95
CA THR A 184 -21.19 -2.34 13.66
C THR A 184 -22.57 -1.70 13.67
N ILE A 185 -22.79 -0.77 12.76
CA ILE A 185 -24.07 -0.10 12.51
C ILE A 185 -24.88 -0.86 11.46
N LEU A 186 -24.21 -1.24 10.37
CA LEU A 186 -24.77 -2.04 9.29
C LEU A 186 -23.71 -2.97 8.74
N SER A 187 -24.08 -4.22 8.46
CA SER A 187 -23.21 -5.19 7.83
C SER A 187 -24.00 -6.03 6.84
N GLU A 188 -23.76 -5.77 5.56
CA GLU A 188 -24.34 -6.50 4.44
C GLU A 188 -23.22 -7.25 3.71
N PRO A 189 -23.13 -8.57 3.88
CA PRO A 189 -21.99 -9.34 3.38
C PRO A 189 -22.00 -9.49 1.86
N ASP A 190 -23.17 -9.52 1.20
CA ASP A 190 -23.28 -9.56 -0.26
C ASP A 190 -24.62 -9.01 -0.77
N LEU A 191 -24.62 -7.74 -1.15
CA LEU A 191 -25.75 -7.03 -1.74
C LEU A 191 -26.15 -7.59 -3.12
N PHE A 192 -25.26 -8.29 -3.82
CA PHE A 192 -25.52 -8.89 -5.12
C PHE A 192 -25.83 -10.39 -5.04
N ALA A 193 -26.05 -10.94 -3.84
CA ALA A 193 -26.30 -12.37 -3.64
C ALA A 193 -27.47 -12.90 -4.48
N ARG A 194 -28.52 -12.09 -4.69
CA ARG A 194 -29.71 -12.48 -5.47
C ARG A 194 -29.46 -12.50 -6.98
N ASN A 195 -28.64 -11.58 -7.49
CA ASN A 195 -28.35 -11.43 -8.91
C ASN A 195 -26.86 -11.15 -9.10
N PRO A 196 -25.99 -12.17 -9.00
CA PRO A 196 -24.54 -11.97 -8.98
C PRO A 196 -23.93 -11.89 -10.39
N GLU A 197 -24.66 -12.31 -11.42
CA GLU A 197 -24.17 -12.38 -12.79
C GLU A 197 -24.60 -11.18 -13.62
N PHE A 198 -23.65 -10.62 -14.35
CA PHE A 198 -23.85 -9.48 -15.23
C PHE A 198 -23.22 -9.78 -16.60
N ASP A 199 -23.77 -9.20 -17.66
CA ASP A 199 -23.16 -9.29 -18.98
C ASP A 199 -21.87 -8.48 -18.99
N LYS A 200 -20.77 -9.07 -19.48
CA LYS A 200 -19.44 -8.44 -19.48
C LYS A 200 -19.44 -7.03 -20.09
N ASP A 201 -20.19 -6.86 -21.18
CA ASP A 201 -20.24 -5.60 -21.93
C ASP A 201 -21.12 -4.54 -21.23
N SER A 202 -21.92 -4.94 -20.24
CA SER A 202 -22.78 -4.05 -19.45
C SER A 202 -22.08 -3.45 -18.23
N VAL A 203 -20.98 -4.05 -17.76
CA VAL A 203 -20.27 -3.62 -16.54
C VAL A 203 -19.25 -2.54 -16.87
N GLN A 204 -19.73 -1.29 -16.94
CA GLN A 204 -18.87 -0.10 -17.12
C GLN A 204 -18.35 0.47 -15.79
N TYR A 205 -19.14 0.32 -14.73
CA TYR A 205 -18.84 0.83 -13.39
C TYR A 205 -19.42 -0.10 -12.31
N LEU A 206 -18.78 -0.08 -11.13
CA LEU A 206 -19.26 -0.75 -9.93
C LEU A 206 -19.63 0.30 -8.89
N GLN A 207 -20.90 0.34 -8.50
CA GLN A 207 -21.41 1.34 -7.57
C GLN A 207 -22.11 0.72 -6.37
N CYS A 208 -21.94 1.34 -5.22
CA CYS A 208 -22.66 1.01 -3.99
C CYS A 208 -23.31 2.28 -3.47
N LYS A 209 -24.64 2.25 -3.35
CA LYS A 209 -25.43 3.32 -2.76
C LYS A 209 -25.54 3.10 -1.26
N VAL A 210 -25.22 4.12 -0.49
CA VAL A 210 -25.22 4.11 0.97
C VAL A 210 -26.31 5.07 1.42
N ASN A 211 -27.23 4.57 2.23
CA ASN A 211 -28.30 5.38 2.81
C ASN A 211 -27.88 5.78 4.23
N THR A 212 -27.96 7.07 4.55
CA THR A 212 -27.77 7.57 5.92
C THR A 212 -29.13 7.70 6.59
N GLY A 213 -29.20 7.36 7.87
CA GLY A 213 -30.45 7.31 8.62
C GLY A 213 -30.30 6.42 9.85
N ALA A 214 -31.40 6.17 10.56
CA ALA A 214 -31.35 5.37 11.78
C ALA A 214 -30.65 4.00 11.55
N PRO A 215 -29.71 3.59 12.42
CA PRO A 215 -29.37 4.15 13.74
C PRO A 215 -28.15 5.09 13.74
N MET A 216 -27.86 5.77 12.62
CA MET A 216 -26.85 6.84 12.61
C MET A 216 -27.40 8.08 13.34
N GLU A 217 -26.50 8.79 14.02
CA GLU A 217 -26.79 9.97 14.83
C GLU A 217 -26.12 11.22 14.23
N TRP A 218 -26.70 12.37 14.55
CA TRP A 218 -26.21 13.67 14.11
C TRP A 218 -24.88 14.02 14.78
N ASP A 219 -24.01 14.73 14.06
CA ASP A 219 -22.67 15.16 14.48
C ASP A 219 -21.70 14.01 14.85
N GLU A 220 -22.03 12.79 14.45
CA GLU A 220 -21.19 11.62 14.66
C GLU A 220 -20.40 11.23 13.40
N LEU A 221 -19.30 10.53 13.63
CA LEU A 221 -18.40 10.04 12.58
C LEU A 221 -18.61 8.54 12.34
N TYR A 222 -18.69 8.17 11.06
CA TYR A 222 -18.83 6.79 10.64
C TYR A 222 -17.75 6.38 9.64
N ILE A 223 -17.35 5.12 9.70
CA ILE A 223 -16.44 4.50 8.74
C ILE A 223 -17.29 3.63 7.82
N VAL A 224 -17.30 4.00 6.55
CA VAL A 224 -17.99 3.25 5.50
C VAL A 224 -16.97 2.47 4.70
N LYS A 225 -17.18 1.15 4.64
CA LYS A 225 -16.34 0.20 3.94
C LYS A 225 -17.16 -0.56 2.90
N VAL A 226 -16.84 -0.36 1.63
CA VAL A 226 -17.46 -1.06 0.50
C VAL A 226 -16.44 -1.96 -0.16
N ILE A 227 -16.76 -3.23 -0.31
CA ILE A 227 -15.88 -4.19 -0.98
C ILE A 227 -16.58 -4.76 -2.20
N PHE A 228 -15.96 -4.65 -3.36
CA PHE A 228 -16.33 -5.39 -4.55
C PHE A 228 -15.36 -6.56 -4.74
N TRP A 229 -15.86 -7.72 -5.12
CA TRP A 229 -15.01 -8.85 -5.50
C TRP A 229 -15.56 -9.59 -6.70
N ASP A 230 -14.64 -10.13 -7.50
CA ASP A 230 -14.94 -11.02 -8.61
C ASP A 230 -15.18 -12.44 -8.05
N LYS A 231 -16.37 -13.00 -8.31
CA LYS A 231 -16.73 -14.36 -7.85
C LYS A 231 -16.11 -15.45 -8.72
N TYR A 232 -15.67 -15.11 -9.93
CA TYR A 232 -15.01 -16.05 -10.84
C TYR A 232 -13.48 -15.97 -10.80
N GLY A 233 -12.95 -14.88 -10.25
CA GLY A 233 -11.51 -14.64 -10.10
C GLY A 233 -11.09 -14.41 -8.65
N GLN A 234 -9.91 -13.79 -8.51
CA GLN A 234 -9.37 -13.33 -7.22
C GLN A 234 -9.36 -11.79 -7.12
N GLY A 235 -10.10 -11.14 -8.01
CA GLY A 235 -10.20 -9.68 -8.09
C GLY A 235 -10.96 -9.10 -6.88
N LYS A 236 -10.42 -8.05 -6.27
CA LYS A 236 -11.02 -7.34 -5.13
C LYS A 236 -10.71 -5.84 -5.19
N ILE A 237 -11.71 -5.01 -4.92
CA ILE A 237 -11.58 -3.56 -4.68
C ILE A 237 -12.21 -3.26 -3.32
N GLU A 238 -11.49 -2.58 -2.45
CA GLU A 238 -11.89 -2.19 -1.11
C GLU A 238 -11.84 -0.67 -0.99
N ASN A 239 -13.01 -0.05 -0.85
CA ASN A 239 -13.21 1.38 -0.70
C ASN A 239 -13.51 1.66 0.77
N THR A 240 -12.74 2.55 1.39
CA THR A 240 -12.95 2.97 2.78
C THR A 240 -12.96 4.48 2.87
N VAL A 241 -13.97 5.04 3.50
CA VAL A 241 -14.09 6.49 3.75
C VAL A 241 -14.63 6.73 5.14
N ARG A 242 -14.21 7.85 5.75
CA ARG A 242 -14.80 8.38 6.97
C ARG A 242 -15.74 9.51 6.60
N ILE A 243 -16.96 9.47 7.10
CA ILE A 243 -18.00 10.48 6.86
C ILE A 243 -18.47 11.08 8.19
N ARG A 244 -18.90 12.34 8.17
CA ARG A 244 -19.53 13.03 9.30
C ARG A 244 -21.00 13.25 8.97
N MET A 245 -21.88 12.91 9.90
CA MET A 245 -23.31 13.22 9.77
C MET A 245 -23.54 14.70 10.11
N ILE A 246 -24.15 15.44 9.21
CA ILE A 246 -24.57 16.82 9.42
C ILE A 246 -26.09 16.92 9.38
N ASP A 247 -26.62 18.07 9.83
CA ASP A 247 -28.04 18.36 9.66
C ASP A 247 -28.31 18.67 8.20
N GLU A 248 -29.56 18.51 7.77
CA GLU A 248 -29.99 19.05 6.48
C GLU A 248 -29.85 20.59 6.52
N PRO A 249 -29.19 21.23 5.54
CA PRO A 249 -29.06 22.69 5.49
C PRO A 249 -30.39 23.40 5.26
#